data_AF-A0A382XNA6-F1
#
_entry.id   AF-A0A382XNA6-F1
#
_cell.length_a   1.000
_cell.length_b   1.000
_cell.length_c   1.000
_cell.angle_alpha   90.00
_cell.angle_beta   90.00
_cell.angle_gamma   90.00
#
_symmetry.space_group_name_H-M   'P 1'
#
loop_
_entity.id
_entity.type
_entity.pdbx_description
1 polymer ?
#
loop_
_entity_poly.entity_id
_entity_poly.type
_entity_poly.pdbx_seq_one_letter_code
_entity_poly.pdbx_strand_id
1 'polypeptide(L)'
;MHTLEIPLKNNPYSIVIKQGLIDTLDTVIQENKTYSKIFIITQQSIIDNTQCQILSKYPAIIVGEKELSKSVSTVESVINQLIDRGCNRDSLLIGLGGGTVTDLTGFVASIFMRGIDHIFIPTTLLGMVDASIGGKTGVNSINARNVIGTFKQPKAVYIDPLFLKTLSSKDIIDGFAEIIKYGLIADSNLYTMISSNFSDLTDLKDLDQMELIIYKCCKHKINFVLDDEFDNDKR
;
A
#
# COMPACT_ATOMS: atom_id res chain seq x y z
N MET A 1 5.56 -9.13 -14.74
CA MET A 1 4.88 -9.78 -13.59
C MET A 1 5.94 -10.37 -12.69
N HIS A 2 6.03 -9.83 -11.49
CA HIS A 2 6.86 -10.34 -10.41
C HIS A 2 5.99 -10.71 -9.22
N THR A 3 6.35 -11.78 -8.52
CA THR A 3 5.74 -12.16 -7.25
C THR A 3 6.85 -12.32 -6.22
N LEU A 4 6.67 -11.70 -5.07
CA LEU A 4 7.57 -11.79 -3.92
C LEU A 4 6.78 -12.39 -2.76
N GLU A 5 7.23 -13.57 -2.30
CA GLU A 5 6.67 -14.22 -1.11
C GLU A 5 7.37 -13.68 0.13
N ILE A 6 6.59 -13.41 1.19
CA ILE A 6 7.08 -12.89 2.45
C ILE A 6 6.83 -13.96 3.52
N PRO A 7 7.83 -14.83 3.78
CA PRO A 7 7.66 -16.02 4.60
C PRO A 7 7.75 -15.67 6.10
N LEU A 8 6.92 -14.74 6.56
CA LEU A 8 6.80 -14.45 7.98
C LEU A 8 6.29 -15.69 8.72
N LYS A 9 6.84 -15.94 9.91
CA LYS A 9 6.43 -17.06 10.76
C LYS A 9 4.92 -17.03 11.03
N ASN A 10 4.37 -15.83 11.19
CA ASN A 10 2.96 -15.58 11.38
C ASN A 10 2.46 -14.68 10.25
N ASN A 11 1.35 -15.06 9.60
CA ASN A 11 0.73 -14.29 8.51
C ASN A 11 1.65 -14.09 7.29
N PRO A 12 2.08 -15.17 6.61
CA PRO A 12 2.74 -15.03 5.31
C PRO A 12 1.80 -14.35 4.32
N TYR A 13 2.38 -13.57 3.42
CA TYR A 13 1.65 -12.90 2.35
C TYR A 13 2.55 -12.68 1.15
N SER A 14 1.95 -12.33 0.01
CA SER A 14 2.66 -12.06 -1.23
C SER A 14 2.50 -10.62 -1.68
N ILE A 15 3.52 -10.13 -2.39
CA ILE A 15 3.46 -8.91 -3.18
C ILE A 15 3.43 -9.31 -4.64
N VAL A 16 2.42 -8.86 -5.37
CA VAL A 16 2.29 -9.08 -6.81
C VAL A 16 2.48 -7.75 -7.52
N ILE A 17 3.42 -7.70 -8.46
CA ILE A 17 3.78 -6.50 -9.23
C ILE A 17 3.55 -6.81 -10.69
N LYS A 18 2.62 -6.09 -11.33
CA LYS A 18 2.31 -6.27 -12.75
C LYS A 18 1.54 -5.06 -13.28
N GLN A 19 1.94 -4.56 -14.44
CA GLN A 19 1.11 -3.60 -15.18
C GLN A 19 -0.25 -4.19 -15.58
N GLY A 20 -1.32 -3.43 -15.33
CA GLY A 20 -2.70 -3.87 -15.63
C GLY A 20 -3.22 -4.96 -14.68
N LEU A 21 -2.60 -5.12 -13.52
CA LEU A 21 -3.02 -6.06 -12.49
C LEU A 21 -4.44 -5.76 -12.00
N ILE A 22 -4.80 -4.47 -11.93
CA ILE A 22 -6.07 -4.03 -11.35
C ILE A 22 -7.29 -4.57 -12.10
N ASP A 23 -7.18 -4.78 -13.41
CA ASP A 23 -8.24 -5.33 -14.25
C ASP A 23 -8.58 -6.79 -13.92
N THR A 24 -7.61 -7.51 -13.36
CA THR A 24 -7.75 -8.93 -13.00
C THR A 24 -7.94 -9.15 -11.50
N LEU A 25 -7.90 -8.09 -10.70
CA LEU A 25 -7.77 -8.19 -9.26
C LEU A 25 -8.97 -8.85 -8.58
N ASP A 26 -10.17 -8.63 -9.12
CA ASP A 26 -11.40 -9.22 -8.60
C ASP A 26 -11.34 -10.76 -8.61
N THR A 27 -10.87 -11.33 -9.74
CA THR A 27 -10.66 -12.77 -9.88
C THR A 27 -9.65 -13.27 -8.85
N VAL A 28 -8.52 -12.55 -8.71
CA VAL A 28 -7.44 -12.92 -7.76
C VAL A 28 -7.93 -12.88 -6.31
N ILE A 29 -8.78 -11.91 -5.94
CA ILE A 29 -9.34 -11.83 -4.59
C ILE A 29 -10.26 -13.03 -4.31
N GLN A 30 -11.14 -13.36 -5.25
CA GLN A 30 -12.14 -14.42 -5.08
C GLN A 30 -11.56 -15.83 -5.12
N GLU A 31 -10.47 -16.06 -5.86
CA GLU A 31 -9.78 -17.36 -5.92
C GLU A 31 -9.12 -17.75 -4.59
N ASN A 32 -8.63 -16.77 -3.83
CA ASN A 32 -7.88 -17.03 -2.60
C ASN A 32 -8.79 -17.32 -1.39
N LYS A 33 -9.88 -16.56 -1.25
CA LYS A 33 -10.81 -16.69 -0.12
C LYS A 33 -12.13 -16.00 -0.43
N THR A 34 -13.23 -16.67 -0.15
CA THR A 34 -14.55 -16.04 -0.18
C THR A 34 -14.75 -15.19 1.09
N TYR A 35 -14.97 -13.89 0.89
CA TYR A 35 -15.29 -12.95 1.97
C TYR A 35 -16.79 -12.66 1.99
N SER A 36 -17.35 -12.43 3.18
CA SER A 36 -18.78 -12.14 3.33
C SER A 36 -19.15 -10.78 2.72
N LYS A 37 -18.25 -9.80 2.86
CA LYS A 37 -18.32 -8.46 2.28
C LYS A 37 -16.92 -7.92 2.01
N ILE A 38 -16.82 -7.00 1.05
CA ILE A 38 -15.58 -6.34 0.69
C ILE A 38 -15.85 -4.83 0.69
N PHE A 39 -15.01 -4.06 1.36
CA PHE A 39 -15.07 -2.59 1.40
C PHE A 39 -13.75 -1.99 0.95
N ILE A 40 -13.83 -0.92 0.18
CA ILE A 40 -12.66 -0.13 -0.23
C ILE A 40 -12.57 1.11 0.65
N ILE A 41 -11.39 1.39 1.21
CA ILE A 41 -11.07 2.68 1.82
C ILE A 41 -10.17 3.43 0.83
N THR A 42 -10.57 4.64 0.46
CA THR A 42 -9.87 5.44 -0.56
C THR A 42 -10.15 6.94 -0.43
N GLN A 43 -9.57 7.73 -1.33
CA GLN A 43 -9.70 9.18 -1.41
C GLN A 43 -10.43 9.58 -2.69
N GLN A 44 -11.09 10.74 -2.68
CA GLN A 44 -11.86 11.22 -3.84
C GLN A 44 -10.95 11.41 -5.06
N SER A 45 -9.75 11.95 -4.84
CA SER A 45 -8.73 12.12 -5.88
C SER A 45 -8.36 10.82 -6.61
N ILE A 46 -8.40 9.67 -5.94
CA ILE A 46 -8.13 8.37 -6.58
C ILE A 46 -9.31 7.95 -7.45
N ILE A 47 -10.54 8.15 -6.98
CA ILE A 47 -11.75 7.82 -7.75
C ILE A 47 -11.79 8.66 -9.04
N ASP A 48 -11.47 9.95 -8.94
CA ASP A 48 -11.58 10.89 -10.06
C ASP A 48 -10.50 10.66 -11.12
N ASN A 49 -9.29 10.24 -10.71
CA ASN A 49 -8.13 10.15 -11.61
C ASN A 49 -7.81 8.72 -12.06
N THR A 50 -8.48 7.70 -11.53
CA THR A 50 -8.17 6.29 -11.87
C THR A 50 -9.39 5.57 -12.43
N GLN A 51 -9.18 4.78 -13.48
CA GLN A 51 -10.17 3.83 -13.98
C GLN A 51 -9.95 2.48 -13.30
N CYS A 52 -10.41 2.38 -12.05
CA CYS A 52 -10.20 1.19 -11.22
C CYS A 52 -11.50 0.40 -11.13
N GLN A 53 -11.60 -0.74 -11.84
CA GLN A 53 -12.86 -1.50 -11.97
C GLN A 53 -13.45 -1.93 -10.63
N ILE A 54 -12.61 -2.22 -9.63
CA ILE A 54 -13.06 -2.63 -8.30
C ILE A 54 -13.87 -1.54 -7.58
N LEU A 55 -13.68 -0.25 -7.91
CA LEU A 55 -14.48 0.85 -7.36
C LEU A 55 -15.95 0.79 -7.79
N SER A 56 -16.24 0.14 -8.91
CA SER A 56 -17.62 -0.08 -9.37
C SER A 56 -18.25 -1.36 -8.79
N LYS A 57 -17.42 -2.30 -8.32
CA LYS A 57 -17.86 -3.60 -7.78
C LYS A 57 -18.10 -3.57 -6.28
N TYR A 58 -17.30 -2.80 -5.54
CA TYR A 58 -17.31 -2.81 -4.08
C TYR A 58 -17.60 -1.42 -3.51
N PRO A 59 -18.37 -1.33 -2.41
CA PRO A 59 -18.65 -0.06 -1.76
C PRO A 59 -17.37 0.61 -1.24
N ALA A 60 -17.21 1.88 -1.60
CA ALA A 60 -16.11 2.71 -1.11
C ALA A 60 -16.50 3.53 0.15
N ILE A 61 -15.57 3.65 1.08
CA ILE A 61 -15.57 4.61 2.17
C ILE A 61 -14.51 5.66 1.81
N ILE A 62 -14.97 6.88 1.56
CA ILE A 62 -14.13 7.98 1.13
C ILE A 62 -13.62 8.71 2.37
N VAL A 63 -12.31 8.85 2.47
CA VAL A 63 -11.64 9.58 3.56
C VAL A 63 -11.05 10.89 3.04
N GLY A 64 -10.66 11.78 3.96
CA GLY A 64 -10.04 13.05 3.60
C GLY A 64 -8.76 12.90 2.78
N GLU A 65 -8.39 13.95 2.06
CA GLU A 65 -7.18 13.96 1.23
C GLU A 65 -5.90 14.06 2.08
N LYS A 66 -4.84 13.40 1.59
CA LYS A 66 -3.49 13.43 2.17
C LYS A 66 -3.49 13.12 3.68
N GLU A 67 -2.50 13.66 4.38
CA GLU A 67 -2.20 13.38 5.79
C GLU A 67 -3.32 13.73 6.78
N LEU A 68 -4.26 14.60 6.40
CA LEU A 68 -5.38 15.00 7.27
C LEU A 68 -6.32 13.83 7.59
N SER A 69 -6.36 12.80 6.74
CA SER A 69 -7.15 11.58 7.00
C SER A 69 -6.52 10.63 8.01
N LYS A 70 -5.26 10.83 8.41
CA LYS A 70 -4.60 9.99 9.42
C LYS A 70 -4.90 10.51 10.81
N SER A 71 -6.15 10.39 11.23
CA SER A 71 -6.57 10.81 12.57
C SER A 71 -7.45 9.76 13.23
N VAL A 72 -7.47 9.76 14.56
CA VAL A 72 -8.35 8.88 15.36
C VAL A 72 -9.83 9.13 15.05
N SER A 73 -10.22 10.38 14.76
CA SER A 73 -11.59 10.70 14.36
C SER A 73 -11.96 10.13 12.99
N THR A 74 -11.01 10.10 12.04
CA THR A 74 -11.23 9.41 10.77
C THR A 74 -11.39 7.90 10.98
N VAL A 75 -10.57 7.29 11.85
CA VAL A 75 -10.70 5.86 12.21
C VAL A 75 -12.08 5.55 12.77
N GLU A 76 -12.57 6.35 13.72
CA GLU A 76 -13.90 6.20 14.31
C GLU A 76 -15.01 6.33 13.25
N SER A 77 -14.92 7.35 12.38
CA SER A 77 -15.87 7.54 11.28
C SER A 77 -15.92 6.36 10.31
N VAL A 78 -14.75 5.82 9.94
CA VAL A 78 -14.67 4.64 9.07
C VAL A 78 -15.28 3.42 9.77
N ILE A 79 -14.98 3.19 11.05
CA ILE A 79 -15.54 2.07 11.82
C ILE A 79 -17.06 2.15 11.88
N ASN A 80 -17.63 3.33 12.16
CA ASN A 80 -19.08 3.51 12.21
C ASN A 80 -19.72 3.20 10.85
N GLN A 81 -19.15 3.69 9.76
CA GLN A 81 -19.63 3.36 8.41
C GLN A 81 -19.54 1.86 8.09
N LEU A 82 -18.49 1.17 8.55
CA LEU A 82 -18.38 -0.28 8.39
C LEU A 82 -19.48 -1.02 9.16
N ILE A 83 -19.77 -0.61 10.39
CA ILE A 83 -20.86 -1.19 11.20
C ILE A 83 -22.21 -0.98 10.52
N ASP A 84 -22.51 0.25 10.10
CA ASP A 84 -23.79 0.61 9.48
C ASP A 84 -24.02 -0.14 8.16
N ARG A 85 -22.95 -0.42 7.42
CA ARG A 85 -23.00 -1.21 6.18
C ARG A 85 -22.89 -2.73 6.42
N GLY A 86 -22.91 -3.15 7.69
CA GLY A 86 -22.93 -4.54 8.13
C GLY A 86 -21.64 -5.31 7.83
N CYS A 87 -20.49 -4.65 7.89
CA CYS A 87 -19.18 -5.30 7.89
C CYS A 87 -19.05 -6.22 9.12
N ASN A 88 -18.47 -7.41 8.95
CA ASN A 88 -18.29 -8.38 10.00
C ASN A 88 -16.85 -8.96 10.01
N ARG A 89 -16.59 -9.93 10.89
CA ARG A 89 -15.26 -10.52 11.07
C ARG A 89 -14.69 -11.26 9.85
N ASP A 90 -15.58 -11.67 8.93
CA ASP A 90 -15.24 -12.40 7.71
C ASP A 90 -15.27 -11.47 6.47
N SER A 91 -15.32 -10.15 6.69
CA SER A 91 -15.16 -9.15 5.65
C SER A 91 -13.68 -8.92 5.30
N LEU A 92 -13.46 -8.30 4.13
CA LEU A 92 -12.17 -7.80 3.67
C LEU A 92 -12.19 -6.26 3.58
N LEU A 93 -11.12 -5.61 4.04
CA LEU A 93 -10.83 -4.22 3.71
C LEU A 93 -9.76 -4.12 2.61
N ILE A 94 -9.99 -3.23 1.65
CA ILE A 94 -9.04 -2.91 0.59
C ILE A 94 -8.59 -1.47 0.79
N GLY A 95 -7.29 -1.27 1.05
CA GLY A 95 -6.69 0.06 1.08
C GLY A 95 -6.22 0.44 -0.33
N LEU A 96 -7.01 1.26 -1.04
CA LEU A 96 -6.69 1.74 -2.39
C LEU A 96 -6.24 3.19 -2.32
N GLY A 97 -4.94 3.43 -2.38
CA GLY A 97 -4.37 4.78 -2.27
C GLY A 97 -2.89 4.80 -1.91
N GLY A 98 -2.36 5.96 -1.52
CA GLY A 98 -0.96 6.08 -1.09
C GLY A 98 -0.70 5.58 0.34
N GLY A 99 0.48 5.93 0.88
CA GLY A 99 0.89 5.58 2.25
C GLY A 99 -0.13 5.97 3.33
N THR A 100 -0.75 7.14 3.18
CA THR A 100 -1.81 7.61 4.10
C THR A 100 -3.00 6.65 4.16
N VAL A 101 -3.53 6.22 3.00
CA VAL A 101 -4.69 5.33 2.92
C VAL A 101 -4.34 3.94 3.42
N THR A 102 -3.16 3.42 3.06
CA THR A 102 -2.71 2.09 3.49
C THR A 102 -2.50 2.03 5.01
N ASP A 103 -1.85 3.02 5.61
CA ASP A 103 -1.69 3.12 7.07
C ASP A 103 -3.03 3.18 7.81
N LEU A 104 -3.95 4.03 7.35
CA LEU A 104 -5.28 4.16 7.94
C LEU A 104 -6.06 2.84 7.81
N THR A 105 -6.04 2.23 6.63
CA THR A 105 -6.76 0.98 6.36
C THR A 105 -6.23 -0.16 7.21
N GLY A 106 -4.91 -0.33 7.28
CA GLY A 106 -4.29 -1.35 8.10
C GLY A 106 -4.59 -1.16 9.59
N PHE A 107 -4.61 0.09 10.06
CA PHE A 107 -4.93 0.38 11.46
C PHE A 107 -6.40 0.09 11.77
N VAL A 108 -7.34 0.54 10.91
CA VAL A 108 -8.77 0.18 11.02
C VAL A 108 -8.94 -1.33 11.02
N ALA A 109 -8.30 -2.05 10.08
CA ALA A 109 -8.37 -3.50 9.99
C ALA A 109 -7.82 -4.21 11.24
N SER A 110 -6.81 -3.62 11.90
CA SER A 110 -6.18 -4.19 13.10
C SER A 110 -7.10 -4.14 14.33
N ILE A 111 -7.93 -3.10 14.46
CA ILE A 111 -8.74 -2.86 15.65
C ILE A 111 -10.21 -3.22 15.45
N PHE A 112 -10.74 -3.15 14.22
CA PHE A 112 -12.12 -3.48 13.92
C PHE A 112 -12.37 -4.96 14.24
N MET A 113 -13.33 -5.23 15.13
CA MET A 113 -13.60 -6.57 15.67
C MET A 113 -12.36 -7.31 16.20
N ARG A 114 -11.35 -6.57 16.68
CA ARG A 114 -10.03 -7.09 17.12
C ARG A 114 -9.20 -7.74 16.00
N GLY A 115 -9.46 -7.36 14.76
CA GLY A 115 -8.69 -7.81 13.61
C GLY A 115 -9.58 -8.44 12.54
N ILE A 116 -9.55 -7.87 11.34
CA ILE A 116 -10.08 -8.48 10.12
C ILE A 116 -9.00 -8.52 9.03
N ASP A 117 -9.29 -9.23 7.94
CA ASP A 117 -8.39 -9.33 6.81
C ASP A 117 -8.38 -8.02 6.01
N HIS A 118 -7.21 -7.66 5.48
CA HIS A 118 -7.08 -6.52 4.59
C HIS A 118 -6.00 -6.76 3.54
N ILE A 119 -6.10 -6.05 2.43
CA ILE A 119 -5.10 -6.02 1.35
C ILE A 119 -4.78 -4.57 0.98
N PHE A 120 -3.62 -4.35 0.38
CA PHE A 120 -3.21 -3.04 -0.12
C PHE A 120 -3.12 -3.01 -1.63
N ILE A 121 -3.56 -1.89 -2.20
CA ILE A 121 -3.37 -1.52 -3.61
C ILE A 121 -2.73 -0.12 -3.60
N PRO A 122 -1.41 -0.04 -3.38
CA PRO A 122 -0.73 1.24 -3.31
C PRO A 122 -0.75 1.94 -4.67
N THR A 123 -1.18 3.20 -4.69
CA THR A 123 -1.28 4.01 -5.92
C THR A 123 -0.15 5.04 -6.06
N THR A 124 0.66 5.24 -5.01
CA THR A 124 1.83 6.13 -5.04
C THR A 124 3.12 5.35 -5.09
N LEU A 125 4.16 5.89 -5.74
CA LEU A 125 5.48 5.24 -5.80
C LEU A 125 6.03 4.91 -4.39
N LEU A 126 5.91 5.86 -3.45
CA LEU A 126 6.25 5.65 -2.04
C LEU A 126 5.45 4.51 -1.39
N GLY A 127 4.15 4.42 -1.68
CA GLY A 127 3.30 3.34 -1.21
C GLY A 127 3.72 1.98 -1.75
N MET A 128 4.12 1.93 -3.02
CA MET A 128 4.55 0.71 -3.70
C MET A 128 5.87 0.16 -3.16
N VAL A 129 6.84 1.03 -2.84
CA VAL A 129 8.20 0.61 -2.47
C VAL A 129 8.47 0.54 -0.98
N ASP A 130 7.63 1.15 -0.14
CA ASP A 130 7.88 1.26 1.30
C ASP A 130 6.62 1.12 2.16
N ALA A 131 5.66 2.06 2.06
CA ALA A 131 4.61 2.21 3.08
C ALA A 131 3.65 1.02 3.17
N SER A 132 3.46 0.25 2.09
CA SER A 132 2.60 -0.94 2.11
C SER A 132 3.28 -2.22 2.62
N ILE A 133 4.56 -2.15 3.02
CA ILE A 133 5.40 -3.31 3.37
C ILE A 133 5.95 -3.16 4.80
N GLY A 134 5.81 -4.23 5.61
CA GLY A 134 6.33 -4.29 6.98
C GLY A 134 5.27 -4.14 8.07
N GLY A 135 4.00 -4.03 7.70
CA GLY A 135 2.87 -4.13 8.64
C GLY A 135 2.75 -2.98 9.64
N LYS A 136 3.58 -1.94 9.55
CA LYS A 136 3.40 -0.70 10.34
C LYS A 136 2.13 -0.02 9.85
N THR A 137 1.21 0.20 10.77
CA THR A 137 -0.06 0.86 10.48
C THR A 137 -0.36 1.86 11.58
N GLY A 138 -0.95 3.00 11.26
CA GLY A 138 -1.28 3.96 12.29
C GLY A 138 -1.79 5.29 11.79
N VAL A 139 -2.14 6.12 12.77
CA VAL A 139 -2.63 7.47 12.59
C VAL A 139 -1.86 8.44 13.47
N ASN A 140 -2.04 9.71 13.19
CA ASN A 140 -1.42 10.79 13.92
C ASN A 140 -2.21 11.07 15.20
N SER A 141 -1.49 11.47 16.26
CA SER A 141 -2.11 12.24 17.32
C SER A 141 -2.10 13.72 16.93
N ILE A 142 -2.73 14.57 17.75
CA ILE A 142 -2.70 16.03 17.56
C ILE A 142 -1.26 16.57 17.50
N ASN A 143 -0.33 15.96 18.26
CA ASN A 143 1.02 16.48 18.47
C ASN A 143 2.13 15.69 17.78
N ALA A 144 1.83 14.52 17.22
CA ALA A 144 2.87 13.66 16.64
C ALA A 144 2.33 12.76 15.52
N ARG A 145 3.18 12.50 14.51
CA ARG A 145 2.84 11.65 13.38
C ARG A 145 3.09 10.18 13.69
N ASN A 146 2.21 9.30 13.22
CA ASN A 146 2.34 7.83 13.29
C ASN A 146 2.54 7.26 14.70
N VAL A 147 2.05 7.94 15.74
CA VAL A 147 2.27 7.50 17.14
C VAL A 147 1.14 6.64 17.71
N ILE A 148 0.01 6.52 17.01
CA ILE A 148 -1.12 5.67 17.41
C ILE A 148 -1.27 4.59 16.34
N GLY A 149 -0.87 3.36 16.63
CA GLY A 149 -0.77 2.34 15.59
C GLY A 149 -0.61 0.92 16.13
N THR A 150 -0.53 -0.02 15.19
CA THR A 150 -0.22 -1.42 15.45
C THR A 150 0.68 -1.99 14.35
N PHE A 151 1.28 -3.15 14.62
CA PHE A 151 1.84 -4.01 13.59
C PHE A 151 0.79 -5.02 13.12
N LYS A 152 0.35 -4.92 11.87
CA LYS A 152 -0.64 -5.80 11.25
C LYS A 152 -0.26 -6.05 9.79
N GLN A 153 0.10 -7.29 9.47
CA GLN A 153 0.43 -7.69 8.10
C GLN A 153 -0.83 -7.80 7.22
N PRO A 154 -0.77 -7.35 5.95
CA PRO A 154 -1.85 -7.56 4.98
C PRO A 154 -1.90 -9.03 4.55
N LYS A 155 -2.98 -9.41 3.85
CA LYS A 155 -3.08 -10.71 3.18
C LYS A 155 -2.41 -10.74 1.81
N ALA A 156 -2.25 -9.58 1.19
CA ALA A 156 -1.54 -9.38 -0.06
C ALA A 156 -1.31 -7.89 -0.32
N VAL A 157 -0.31 -7.58 -1.12
CA VAL A 157 -0.08 -6.24 -1.69
C VAL A 157 -0.07 -6.36 -3.22
N TYR A 158 -0.92 -5.60 -3.88
CA TYR A 158 -1.08 -5.63 -5.34
C TYR A 158 -0.60 -4.31 -5.93
N ILE A 159 0.53 -4.35 -6.62
CA ILE A 159 1.18 -3.18 -7.19
C ILE A 159 0.96 -3.16 -8.71
N ASP A 160 0.31 -2.10 -9.18
CA ASP A 160 0.14 -1.80 -10.59
C ASP A 160 0.87 -0.50 -10.95
N PRO A 161 2.02 -0.57 -11.65
CA PRO A 161 2.77 0.62 -12.05
C PRO A 161 1.98 1.61 -12.92
N LEU A 162 0.84 1.22 -13.51
CA LEU A 162 0.00 2.15 -14.28
C LEU A 162 -0.58 3.29 -13.43
N PHE A 163 -0.76 3.10 -12.11
CA PHE A 163 -1.17 4.19 -11.21
C PHE A 163 -0.18 5.36 -11.19
N LEU A 164 1.09 5.12 -11.52
CA LEU A 164 2.09 6.20 -11.54
C LEU A 164 1.73 7.29 -12.55
N LYS A 165 1.02 6.96 -13.63
CA LYS A 165 0.58 7.93 -14.65
C LYS A 165 -0.42 8.96 -14.13
N THR A 166 -1.07 8.68 -12.99
CA THR A 166 -2.07 9.57 -12.39
C THR A 166 -1.45 10.47 -11.31
N LEU A 167 -0.17 10.31 -11.01
CA LEU A 167 0.52 11.06 -9.96
C LEU A 167 1.05 12.39 -10.49
N SER A 168 1.15 13.37 -9.59
CA SER A 168 1.89 14.58 -9.89
C SER A 168 3.39 14.29 -9.96
N SER A 169 4.15 15.10 -10.71
CA SER A 169 5.61 14.97 -10.75
C SER A 169 6.23 15.06 -9.36
N LYS A 170 5.61 15.82 -8.44
CA LYS A 170 6.05 15.90 -7.05
C LYS A 170 5.92 14.56 -6.33
N ASP A 171 4.77 13.89 -6.46
CA ASP A 171 4.56 12.60 -5.76
C ASP A 171 5.47 11.48 -6.33
N ILE A 172 5.82 11.56 -7.62
CA ILE A 172 6.84 10.69 -8.22
C ILE A 172 8.21 10.96 -7.59
N ILE A 173 8.63 12.23 -7.52
CA ILE A 173 9.91 12.63 -6.92
C ILE A 173 9.99 12.21 -5.45
N ASP A 174 8.91 12.42 -4.68
CA ASP A 174 8.83 12.02 -3.28
C ASP A 174 9.05 10.51 -3.11
N GLY A 175 8.52 9.68 -4.02
CA GLY A 175 8.79 8.23 -4.04
C GLY A 175 10.24 7.89 -4.36
N PHE A 176 10.89 8.64 -5.25
CA PHE A 176 12.30 8.42 -5.60
C PHE A 176 13.26 8.65 -4.43
N ALA A 177 12.91 9.48 -3.44
CA ALA A 177 13.74 9.67 -2.26
C ALA A 177 14.02 8.34 -1.53
N GLU A 178 12.99 7.51 -1.37
CA GLU A 178 13.12 6.18 -0.75
C GLU A 178 13.84 5.17 -1.65
N ILE A 179 13.61 5.22 -2.96
CA ILE A 179 14.30 4.36 -3.93
C ILE A 179 15.80 4.65 -3.93
N ILE A 180 16.18 5.93 -3.94
CA ILE A 180 17.59 6.36 -3.86
C ILE A 180 18.21 5.92 -2.53
N LYS A 181 17.47 6.02 -1.41
CA LYS A 181 17.92 5.52 -0.11
C LYS A 181 18.33 4.04 -0.21
N TYR A 182 17.49 3.17 -0.79
CA TYR A 182 17.84 1.76 -1.00
C TYR A 182 19.08 1.58 -1.87
N GLY A 183 19.20 2.37 -2.94
CA GLY A 183 20.38 2.34 -3.79
C GLY A 183 21.67 2.68 -3.03
N LEU A 184 21.61 3.65 -2.12
CA LEU A 184 22.78 4.09 -1.35
C LEU A 184 23.17 3.14 -0.23
N ILE A 185 22.19 2.52 0.45
CA ILE A 185 22.46 1.72 1.66
C ILE A 185 22.54 0.20 1.39
N ALA A 186 21.96 -0.27 0.29
CA ALA A 186 21.78 -1.72 0.07
C ALA A 186 22.09 -2.20 -1.35
N ASP A 187 22.05 -1.34 -2.39
CA ASP A 187 22.17 -1.78 -3.78
C ASP A 187 22.77 -0.74 -4.71
N SER A 188 24.09 -0.77 -4.84
CA SER A 188 24.82 0.13 -5.74
C SER A 188 24.37 0.01 -7.21
N ASN A 189 23.91 -1.16 -7.64
CA ASN A 189 23.42 -1.35 -9.02
C ASN A 189 22.07 -0.65 -9.23
N LEU A 190 21.18 -0.68 -8.22
CA LEU A 190 19.96 0.11 -8.22
C LEU A 190 20.28 1.61 -8.28
N TYR A 191 21.25 2.09 -7.51
CA TYR A 191 21.69 3.48 -7.57
C TYR A 191 22.21 3.87 -8.96
N THR A 192 23.09 3.06 -9.57
CA THR A 192 23.59 3.30 -10.94
C THR A 192 22.45 3.33 -11.96
N MET A 193 21.49 2.41 -11.85
CA MET A 193 20.34 2.34 -12.75
C MET A 193 19.46 3.60 -12.66
N ILE A 194 19.26 4.15 -11.46
CA ILE A 194 18.49 5.39 -11.25
C ILE A 194 19.27 6.60 -11.76
N SER A 195 20.52 6.76 -11.32
CA SER A 195 21.36 7.93 -11.62
C SER A 195 21.64 8.09 -13.12
N SER A 196 21.70 6.99 -13.87
CA SER A 196 21.95 7.03 -15.32
C SER A 196 20.72 7.46 -16.13
N ASN A 197 19.50 7.23 -15.62
CA ASN A 197 18.24 7.41 -16.36
C ASN A 197 17.22 8.28 -15.61
N PHE A 198 17.63 9.10 -14.64
CA PHE A 198 16.72 9.72 -13.67
C PHE A 198 15.57 10.51 -14.32
N SER A 199 15.87 11.34 -15.33
CA SER A 199 14.84 12.12 -16.02
C SER A 199 13.81 11.23 -16.72
N ASP A 200 14.25 10.20 -17.43
CA ASP A 200 13.35 9.29 -18.16
C ASP A 200 12.47 8.48 -17.22
N LEU A 201 13.02 8.12 -16.06
CA LEU A 201 12.29 7.44 -14.99
C LEU A 201 11.25 8.35 -14.33
N THR A 202 11.59 9.60 -14.02
CA THR A 202 10.63 10.56 -13.44
C THR A 202 9.55 10.99 -14.44
N ASP A 203 9.87 10.97 -15.74
CA ASP A 203 8.93 11.22 -16.84
C ASP A 203 8.10 9.98 -17.21
N LEU A 204 8.33 8.83 -16.55
CA LEU A 204 7.64 7.56 -16.77
C LEU A 204 7.73 7.06 -18.23
N LYS A 205 8.87 7.29 -18.91
CA LYS A 205 9.06 6.89 -20.31
C LYS A 205 9.18 5.38 -20.50
N ASP A 206 9.62 4.66 -19.47
CA ASP A 206 9.78 3.21 -19.47
C ASP A 206 9.19 2.60 -18.19
N LEU A 207 7.96 2.08 -18.29
CA LEU A 207 7.28 1.45 -17.17
C LEU A 207 7.78 0.04 -16.87
N ASP A 208 8.42 -0.64 -17.83
CA ASP A 208 9.04 -1.95 -17.57
C ASP A 208 10.28 -1.76 -16.69
N GLN A 209 11.08 -0.73 -16.98
CA GLN A 209 12.18 -0.33 -16.11
C GLN A 209 11.68 0.10 -14.71
N MET A 210 10.56 0.82 -14.65
CA MET A 210 9.93 1.19 -13.37
C MET A 210 9.42 -0.03 -12.58
N GLU A 211 8.77 -0.99 -13.25
CA GLU A 211 8.34 -2.26 -12.64
C GLU A 211 9.53 -3.00 -12.01
N LEU A 212 10.66 -3.07 -12.73
CA LEU A 212 11.90 -3.67 -12.21
C LEU A 212 12.48 -2.91 -11.01
N ILE A 213 12.46 -1.58 -11.03
CA ILE A 213 12.91 -0.74 -9.90
C ILE A 213 12.06 -0.99 -8.67
N ILE A 214 10.73 -0.98 -8.83
CA ILE A 214 9.78 -1.25 -7.74
C ILE A 214 10.03 -2.65 -7.17
N TYR A 215 10.19 -3.66 -8.03
CA TYR A 215 10.52 -5.02 -7.62
C TYR A 215 11.79 -5.09 -6.76
N LYS A 216 12.88 -4.43 -7.19
CA LYS A 216 14.14 -4.39 -6.42
C LYS A 216 13.94 -3.71 -5.06
N CYS A 217 13.22 -2.59 -5.01
CA CYS A 217 12.96 -1.89 -3.76
C CYS A 217 12.11 -2.72 -2.79
N CYS A 218 11.06 -3.37 -3.30
CA CYS A 218 10.25 -4.29 -2.49
C CYS A 218 11.12 -5.40 -1.91
N LYS A 219 12.03 -5.99 -2.70
CA LYS A 219 12.95 -7.03 -2.22
C LYS A 219 13.86 -6.51 -1.09
N HIS A 220 14.42 -5.31 -1.24
CA HIS A 220 15.23 -4.70 -0.18
C HIS A 220 14.43 -4.44 1.09
N LYS A 221 13.23 -3.86 0.96
CA LYS A 221 12.31 -3.63 2.08
C LYS A 221 11.93 -4.93 2.79
N ILE A 222 11.65 -5.99 2.03
CA ILE A 222 11.35 -7.32 2.58
C ILE A 222 12.52 -7.85 3.40
N ASN A 223 13.76 -7.72 2.92
CA ASN A 223 14.94 -8.17 3.69
C ASN A 223 15.01 -7.46 5.04
N PHE A 224 14.82 -6.14 5.08
CA PHE A 224 14.77 -5.39 6.34
C PHE A 224 13.64 -5.87 7.27
N VAL A 225 12.46 -6.18 6.72
CA VAL A 225 11.31 -6.68 7.49
C VAL A 225 11.56 -8.10 8.01
N LEU A 226 12.25 -8.96 7.26
CA LEU A 226 12.59 -10.31 7.72
C LEU A 226 13.66 -10.30 8.81
N ASP A 227 14.58 -9.34 8.76
CA ASP A 227 15.62 -9.15 9.77
C ASP A 227 15.07 -8.51 11.06
N ASP A 228 14.11 -7.58 10.94
CA ASP A 228 13.50 -6.86 12.06
C ASP A 228 12.02 -6.50 11.83
N GLU A 229 11.14 -7.50 11.94
CA GLU A 229 9.70 -7.36 11.65
C GLU A 229 9.03 -6.21 12.44
N PHE A 230 9.46 -6.00 13.69
CA PHE A 230 8.87 -5.02 14.60
C PHE A 230 9.70 -3.73 14.74
N ASP A 231 10.70 -3.52 13.88
CA ASP A 231 11.50 -2.29 13.83
C ASP A 231 12.12 -1.91 15.20
N ASN A 232 12.79 -2.87 15.84
CA ASN A 232 13.50 -2.70 17.10
C ASN A 232 14.88 -2.03 16.94
N ASP A 233 15.03 -1.15 15.94
CA ASP A 233 16.26 -0.43 15.61
C ASP A 233 17.49 -1.31 15.31
N LYS A 234 17.30 -2.54 14.81
CA LYS A 234 18.41 -3.31 14.23
C LYS A 234 18.66 -2.83 12.80
N ARG A 235 19.33 -1.68 12.67
CA ARG A 235 19.76 -1.11 11.39
C ARG A 235 21.18 -1.53 11.02
#